data_AF-A0A9N9HL44-F1
#
_entry.id   AF-A0A9N9HL44-F1
#
_cell.length_a   1.000
_cell.length_b   1.000
_cell.length_c   1.000
_cell.angle_alpha   90.00
_cell.angle_beta   90.00
_cell.angle_gamma   90.00
#
_symmetry.space_group_name_H-M   'P 1'
#
loop_
_entity.id
_entity.type
_entity.pdbx_description
1 polymer ?
#
loop_
_entity_poly.entity_id
_entity_poly.type
_entity_poly.pdbx_seq_one_letter_code
_entity_poly.pdbx_strand_id
1 'polypeptide(L)' 'MRTPEFPKNPTIIALYPSTTCFYKAVVVIPPSQLTPKSSQYLLTFEDDDNAERYVDSRYVI' A
#
# COMPACT_ATOMS: atom_id res chain seq x y z
N MET A 1 -14.97 -8.03 -11.63
CA MET A 1 -13.81 -7.44 -12.33
C MET A 1 -12.71 -7.27 -11.28
N ARG A 2 -11.51 -7.83 -11.48
CA ARG A 2 -10.38 -7.53 -10.59
C ARG A 2 -9.89 -6.13 -10.96
N THR A 3 -9.93 -5.19 -10.04
CA THR A 3 -9.31 -3.87 -10.21
C THR A 3 -7.81 -4.04 -10.43
N PRO A 4 -7.17 -3.21 -11.27
CA PRO A 4 -5.72 -3.26 -11.44
C PRO A 4 -5.06 -2.99 -10.08
N GLU A 5 -4.13 -3.86 -9.69
CA GLU A 5 -3.36 -3.74 -8.46
C GLU A 5 -1.87 -3.61 -8.79
N PHE A 6 -1.14 -2.83 -7.98
CA PHE A 6 0.31 -2.80 -8.06
C PHE A 6 0.89 -4.15 -7.59
N PRO A 7 1.88 -4.72 -8.31
CA PRO A 7 2.56 -5.94 -7.88
C PRO A 7 3.38 -5.70 -6.61
N LYS A 8 4.10 -6.71 -6.12
CA LYS A 8 5.09 -6.58 -5.04
C LYS A 8 6.36 -5.86 -5.52
N ASN A 9 6.93 -5.02 -4.65
CA ASN A 9 8.13 -4.18 -4.81
C ASN A 9 8.10 -2.89 -5.68
N PRO A 10 7.02 -2.45 -6.37
CA PRO A 10 7.00 -1.14 -6.99
C PRO A 10 6.99 -0.03 -5.95
N THR A 11 7.66 1.07 -6.29
CA THR A 11 7.51 2.36 -5.61
C THR A 11 6.22 3.02 -6.09
N ILE A 12 5.39 3.42 -5.14
CA ILE A 12 4.07 4.03 -5.33
C ILE A 12 3.95 5.28 -4.45
N ILE A 13 2.83 5.98 -4.59
CA ILE A 13 2.46 7.06 -3.68
C ILE A 13 1.23 6.61 -2.87
N ALA A 14 1.32 6.67 -1.55
CA ALA A 14 0.24 6.24 -0.66
C ALA A 14 -0.06 7.26 0.44
N LEU A 15 -1.32 7.34 0.87
CA LEU A 15 -1.70 8.14 2.03
C LEU A 15 -1.14 7.51 3.30
N TYR A 16 -0.39 8.28 4.09
CA TYR A 16 0.12 7.79 5.36
C TYR A 16 -1.01 7.69 6.41
N PRO A 17 -1.11 6.59 7.18
CA PRO A 17 -2.19 6.40 8.15
C PRO A 17 -2.37 7.57 9.11
N SER A 18 -3.61 7.98 9.34
CA SER A 18 -3.97 9.11 10.21
C SER A 18 -3.50 10.49 9.73
N THR A 19 -3.15 10.63 8.45
CA THR A 19 -2.80 11.93 7.84
C THR A 19 -3.63 12.19 6.58
N THR A 20 -3.52 13.40 6.05
CA THR A 20 -4.07 13.80 4.74
C THR A 20 -2.98 13.94 3.68
N CYS A 21 -1.77 13.41 3.96
CA CYS A 21 -0.59 13.59 3.13
C CYS A 21 -0.17 12.27 2.47
N PHE A 22 0.23 12.36 1.21
CA PHE A 22 0.74 11.24 0.44
C PHE A 22 2.26 11.21 0.47
N TYR A 23 2.81 10.01 0.68
CA TYR A 23 4.24 9.77 0.77
C TYR A 23 4.65 8.63 -0.15
N LYS A 24 5.94 8.58 -0.49
CA LYS A 24 6.50 7.45 -1.22
C LYS A 24 6.48 6.20 -0.35
N ALA A 25 6.02 5.13 -0.96
CA ALA A 25 5.97 3.82 -0.33
C ALA A 25 6.38 2.72 -1.31
N VAL A 26 6.76 1.57 -0.78
CA VAL A 26 7.03 0.36 -1.55
C VAL A 26 5.97 -0.68 -1.19
N VAL A 27 5.41 -1.34 -2.20
CA VAL A 27 4.45 -2.43 -1.96
C VAL A 27 5.18 -3.67 -1.46
N VAL A 28 4.92 -4.07 -0.21
CA VAL A 28 5.43 -5.32 0.36
C VAL A 28 4.54 -6.49 -0.04
N ILE A 29 3.22 -6.33 0.10
CA ILE A 29 2.23 -7.36 -0.23
C ILE A 29 1.01 -6.70 -0.90
N PRO A 30 0.63 -7.12 -2.12
CA PRO A 30 -0.59 -6.66 -2.77
C PRO A 30 -1.85 -7.29 -2.14
N PRO A 31 -3.03 -6.66 -2.30
CA PRO A 31 -4.30 -7.14 -1.74
C PRO A 31 -4.61 -8.60 -2.09
N SER A 32 -4.32 -9.01 -3.33
CA SER A 32 -4.56 -10.39 -3.79
C SER A 32 -3.78 -11.46 -3.03
N GLN A 33 -2.66 -11.10 -2.41
CA GLN A 33 -1.79 -12.02 -1.68
C GLN A 33 -2.02 -11.99 -0.16
N LEU A 34 -2.66 -10.95 0.37
CA LEU A 34 -2.96 -10.80 1.79
C LEU A 34 -4.11 -11.71 2.25
N THR A 35 -5.31 -11.46 1.73
CA THR A 35 -6.46 -12.36 1.88
C THR A 35 -7.41 -12.13 0.71
N PRO A 36 -8.18 -13.15 0.26
CA PRO A 36 -9.08 -13.02 -0.89
C PRO A 36 -10.22 -11.99 -0.73
N LYS A 37 -10.39 -11.40 0.46
CA LYS A 37 -11.35 -10.31 0.73
C LYS A 37 -10.69 -9.00 1.18
N SER A 38 -9.36 -8.94 1.29
CA SER A 38 -8.66 -7.70 1.63
C SER A 38 -8.63 -6.79 0.41
N SER A 39 -8.96 -5.52 0.64
CA SER A 39 -8.72 -4.43 -0.31
C SER A 39 -7.55 -3.55 0.13
N GLN A 40 -6.68 -4.08 1.01
CA GLN A 40 -5.56 -3.34 1.61
C GLN A 40 -4.22 -3.84 1.08
N TYR A 41 -3.29 -2.92 0.91
CA TYR A 41 -1.88 -3.17 0.67
C TYR A 41 -1.11 -3.21 1.99
N LEU A 42 -0.07 -4.04 2.05
CA LEU A 42 1.01 -3.87 3.02
C LEU A 42 2.12 -3.06 2.37
N LEU A 43 2.44 -1.90 2.95
CA LEU A 43 3.40 -0.94 2.41
C LEU A 43 4.49 -0.65 3.44
N THR A 44 5.67 -0.25 2.94
CA THR A 44 6.70 0.42 3.74
C THR A 44 6.93 1.81 3.18
N PHE A 45 6.89 2.82 4.05
CA PHE A 45 7.15 4.21 3.67
C PHE A 45 8.64 4.52 3.76
N GLU A 46 9.16 5.37 2.86
CA GLU A 46 10.60 5.71 2.82
C GLU A 46 11.09 6.37 4.14
N ASP A 47 10.23 7.17 4.79
CA ASP A 47 10.59 7.99 5.96
C ASP A 47 10.20 7.35 7.32
N ASP A 48 9.82 6.07 7.34
CA ASP A 48 9.22 5.42 8.52
C ASP A 48 9.95 4.14 8.92
N ASP A 49 11.29 4.13 8.84
CA ASP A 49 12.17 3.03 9.27
C ASP A 49 11.77 1.64 8.70
N ASN A 50 11.27 1.59 7.46
CA ASN A 50 10.71 0.38 6.84
C ASN A 50 9.60 -0.30 7.66
N ALA A 51 8.84 0.46 8.46
CA ALA A 51 7.72 -0.08 9.19
C ALA A 51 6.57 -0.48 8.25
N GLU A 52 6.00 -1.65 8.49
CA GLU A 52 4.91 -2.19 7.69
C GLU A 52 3.57 -1.55 8.08
N ARG A 53 2.89 -0.93 7.11
CA ARG A 53 1.61 -0.22 7.30
C ARG A 53 0.58 -0.78 6.34
N TYR A 54 -0.62 -1.00 6.87
CA TYR A 54 -1.79 -1.38 6.08
C TYR A 54 -2.46 -0.14 5.53
N VAL A 55 -2.61 -0.06 4.21
CA VAL A 55 -3.27 1.06 3.53
C VAL A 55 -4.34 0.54 2.59
N ASP A 56 -5.53 1.14 2.64
CA ASP A 56 -6.61 0.79 1.73
C ASP A 56 -6.23 1.13 0.28
N SER A 57 -6.56 0.24 -0.65
CA SER A 57 -6.26 0.40 -2.09
C SER A 57 -6.78 1.70 -2.68
N ARG A 58 -7.82 2.32 -2.10
CA ARG A 58 -8.35 3.62 -2.53
C ARG A 58 -7.40 4.79 -2.28
N TYR A 59 -6.38 4.60 -1.45
CA TYR A 59 -5.39 5.61 -1.09
C TYR A 59 -4.00 5.32 -1.66
N VAL A 60 -3.91 4.41 -2.63
CA VAL A 60 -2.69 4.02 -3.34
C VAL A 60 -2.80 4.51 -4.79
N ILE A 61 -1.76 5.22 -5.25
CA ILE A 61 -1.67 5.87 -6.56
C ILE A 61 -0.42 5.41 -7.30
#